data_AF-L0DCU9-F1
#
_entry.id   AF-L0DCU9-F1
#
_cell.length_a   1.000
_cell.length_b   1.000
_cell.length_c   1.000
_cell.angle_alpha   90.00
_cell.angle_beta   90.00
_cell.angle_gamma   90.00
#
_symmetry.space_group_name_H-M   'P 1'
#
loop_
_entity.id
_entity.type
_entity.pdbx_description
1 polymer ?
#
loop_
_entity_poly.entity_id
_entity_poly.type
_entity_poly.pdbx_seq_one_letter_code
_entity_poly.pdbx_strand_id
1 'polypeptide(L)'
;MDIAYDSVLLMAYGAPEKMEEVRPFLNNILRGLPVPKERYEAVVHHYELIGGKSPLNELTARQARGLRNWIDEQGLELPVYVGMRFAKPYMFTAINAMVQEGRKRAVGIILAPYRSDPSFEKYQETVQEVLDSTGAGELLQIDFVQPWFDHPLFAEAQADEVRQALEQVPEPRRDRAKLLFTAHSIPVATAERCPYVAQIETACRNVAEYLGGRPWSLVWQSRSGNPRTPWLEPDVNAKLGQLKDEGESDVILCPIGFISDHVEVMYDLDFEAAQTCRELGLNMIRAGTVNDHPTFIKALGDLVVTKIKADR
;
A
#
# COMPACT_ATOMS: atom_id res chain seq x y z
N MET A 1 18.32 13.44 28.93
CA MET A 1 17.83 12.06 29.07
C MET A 1 16.91 11.86 27.90
N ASP A 2 17.28 10.99 26.96
CA ASP A 2 16.40 10.70 25.83
C ASP A 2 15.12 10.04 26.37
N ILE A 3 13.98 10.61 26.00
CA ILE A 3 12.67 10.11 26.42
C ILE A 3 12.44 8.80 25.68
N ALA A 4 12.06 7.74 26.41
CA ALA A 4 11.73 6.46 25.80
C ALA A 4 10.48 6.58 24.93
N TYR A 5 10.39 5.80 23.85
CA TYR A 5 9.16 5.70 23.06
C TYR A 5 7.99 5.25 23.93
N ASP A 6 6.86 5.94 23.82
CA ASP A 6 5.66 5.74 24.64
C ASP A 6 4.38 5.51 23.81
N SER A 7 4.49 5.47 22.48
CA SER A 7 3.37 5.32 21.55
C SER A 7 3.83 4.95 20.14
N VAL A 8 2.89 4.49 19.31
CA VAL A 8 3.08 4.22 17.87
C VAL A 8 2.03 4.98 17.08
N LEU A 9 2.43 5.62 15.97
CA LEU A 9 1.54 6.25 15.00
C LEU A 9 1.62 5.52 13.65
N LEU A 10 0.56 4.81 13.29
CA LEU A 10 0.38 4.25 11.95
C LEU A 10 -0.20 5.31 11.00
N MET A 11 0.40 5.45 9.83
CA MET A 11 0.03 6.48 8.86
C MET A 11 -0.37 5.86 7.53
N ALA A 12 -1.58 6.17 7.07
CA ALA A 12 -2.14 5.64 5.84
C ALA A 12 -2.70 6.75 4.94
N TYR A 13 -3.00 6.43 3.69
CA TYR A 13 -3.56 7.39 2.75
C TYR A 13 -4.98 7.80 3.16
N GLY A 14 -5.76 6.80 3.57
CA GLY A 14 -7.18 6.94 3.85
C GLY A 14 -8.01 6.96 2.57
N ALA A 15 -9.28 6.58 2.67
CA ALA A 15 -10.20 6.52 1.55
C ALA A 15 -11.64 6.85 2.01
N PRO A 16 -12.56 7.22 1.09
CA PRO A 16 -13.96 7.44 1.41
C PRO A 16 -14.65 6.11 1.77
N GLU A 17 -15.53 6.15 2.77
CA GLU A 17 -16.24 4.96 3.28
C GLU A 17 -17.63 4.79 2.68
N LYS A 18 -18.08 5.80 1.93
CA LYS A 18 -19.37 5.83 1.22
C LYS A 18 -19.32 6.80 0.04
N MET A 19 -20.26 6.63 -0.88
CA MET A 19 -20.24 7.32 -2.16
C MET A 19 -20.30 8.86 -2.03
N GLU A 20 -21.01 9.37 -1.02
CA GLU A 20 -21.14 10.81 -0.77
C GLU A 20 -19.81 11.47 -0.38
N GLU A 21 -18.85 10.68 0.12
CA GLU A 21 -17.53 11.15 0.54
C GLU A 21 -16.50 11.16 -0.59
N VAL A 22 -16.76 10.45 -1.70
CA VAL A 22 -15.82 10.31 -2.83
C VAL A 22 -15.44 11.67 -3.39
N ARG A 23 -16.42 12.51 -3.71
CA ARG A 23 -16.15 13.84 -4.29
C ARG A 23 -15.40 14.77 -3.31
N PRO A 24 -15.84 14.93 -2.04
CA PRO A 24 -15.05 15.64 -1.03
C PRO A 24 -13.61 15.13 -0.89
N PHE A 25 -13.42 13.81 -0.89
CA PHE A 25 -12.11 13.18 -0.81
C PHE A 25 -11.21 13.52 -2.01
N LEU A 26 -11.73 13.38 -3.23
CA LEU A 26 -10.99 13.74 -4.45
C LEU A 26 -10.64 15.23 -4.48
N ASN A 27 -11.56 16.11 -4.06
CA ASN A 27 -11.28 17.54 -3.96
C ASN A 27 -10.15 17.85 -2.97
N ASN A 28 -10.02 17.07 -1.89
CA ASN A 28 -8.92 17.21 -0.93
C ASN A 28 -7.58 16.77 -1.53
N ILE A 29 -7.55 15.61 -2.20
CA ILE A 29 -6.35 15.09 -2.87
C ILE A 29 -5.86 16.04 -3.97
N LEU A 30 -6.81 16.56 -4.75
CA LEU A 30 -6.53 17.37 -5.93
C LEU A 30 -6.39 18.86 -5.63
N ARG A 31 -6.38 19.25 -4.35
CA ARG A 31 -6.27 20.65 -3.95
C ARG A 31 -5.02 21.29 -4.54
N GLY A 32 -5.22 22.28 -5.41
CA GLY A 32 -4.14 23.00 -6.09
C GLY A 32 -3.57 22.28 -7.33
N LEU A 33 -4.16 21.16 -7.75
CA LEU A 33 -3.75 20.41 -8.95
C LEU A 33 -4.72 20.65 -10.11
N PRO A 34 -4.21 20.99 -11.32
CA PRO A 34 -5.05 21.17 -12.49
C PRO A 34 -5.43 19.81 -13.11
N VAL A 35 -6.47 19.17 -12.59
CA VAL A 35 -6.96 17.88 -13.10
C VAL A 35 -8.16 18.09 -14.04
N PRO A 36 -8.14 17.54 -15.27
CA PRO A 36 -9.27 17.58 -16.18
C PRO A 36 -10.52 16.94 -15.57
N LYS A 37 -11.70 17.51 -15.85
CA LYS A 37 -12.98 17.03 -15.32
C LYS A 37 -13.22 15.57 -15.68
N GLU A 38 -12.87 15.16 -16.89
CA GLU A 38 -13.06 13.80 -17.40
C GLU A 38 -12.30 12.78 -16.55
N ARG A 39 -11.08 13.13 -16.12
CA ARG A 39 -10.28 12.26 -15.23
C ARG A 39 -10.86 12.22 -13.83
N TYR A 40 -11.35 13.35 -13.32
CA TYR A 40 -12.04 13.39 -12.04
C TYR A 40 -13.27 12.47 -12.04
N GLU A 41 -14.12 12.58 -13.07
CA GLU A 41 -15.33 11.76 -13.20
C GLU A 41 -15.01 10.28 -13.43
N ALA A 42 -13.92 9.95 -14.13
CA ALA A 42 -13.47 8.57 -14.28
C ALA A 42 -13.17 7.93 -12.91
N VAL A 43 -12.44 8.62 -12.02
CA VAL A 43 -12.15 8.08 -10.68
C VAL A 43 -13.42 7.95 -9.84
N VAL A 44 -14.37 8.89 -9.97
CA VAL A 44 -15.69 8.75 -9.32
C VAL A 44 -16.39 7.47 -9.81
N HIS A 45 -16.36 7.21 -11.12
CA HIS A 45 -16.97 6.02 -11.69
C HIS A 45 -16.31 4.71 -11.22
N HIS A 46 -14.99 4.71 -11.00
CA HIS A 46 -14.30 3.54 -10.42
C HIS A 46 -14.90 3.19 -9.05
N TYR A 47 -15.15 4.19 -8.19
CA TYR A 47 -15.83 3.98 -6.91
C TYR A 47 -17.24 3.43 -7.08
N GLU A 48 -18.02 3.90 -8.06
CA GLU A 48 -19.37 3.39 -8.34
C GLU A 48 -19.35 1.89 -8.67
N LEU A 49 -18.41 1.46 -9.51
CA LEU A 49 -18.28 0.08 -9.97
C LEU A 49 -17.86 -0.89 -8.86
N ILE A 50 -17.16 -0.42 -7.82
CA ILE A 50 -16.74 -1.24 -6.68
C ILE A 50 -17.66 -1.13 -5.46
N GLY A 51 -18.87 -0.56 -5.62
CA GLY A 51 -19.88 -0.47 -4.56
C GLY A 51 -19.78 0.78 -3.67
N GLY A 52 -19.04 1.80 -4.10
CA GLY A 52 -19.04 3.15 -3.52
C GLY A 52 -18.20 3.32 -2.26
N LYS A 53 -17.38 2.33 -1.87
CA LYS A 53 -16.52 2.41 -0.68
C LYS A 53 -15.19 1.69 -0.89
N SER A 54 -14.15 2.16 -0.21
CA SER A 54 -12.84 1.48 -0.17
C SER A 54 -12.66 0.72 1.15
N PRO A 55 -12.16 -0.53 1.14
CA PRO A 55 -11.89 -1.29 2.36
C PRO A 55 -10.64 -0.78 3.11
N LEU A 56 -9.87 0.15 2.54
CA LEU A 56 -8.59 0.62 3.07
C LEU A 56 -8.64 1.04 4.54
N ASN A 57 -9.67 1.80 4.94
CA ASN A 57 -9.79 2.32 6.31
C ASN A 57 -10.03 1.19 7.31
N GLU A 58 -10.92 0.24 6.97
CA GLU A 58 -11.22 -0.91 7.81
C GLU A 58 -9.99 -1.81 7.96
N LEU A 59 -9.27 -2.06 6.86
CA LEU A 59 -8.03 -2.82 6.85
C LEU A 59 -6.94 -2.15 7.68
N THR A 60 -6.78 -0.83 7.56
CA THR A 60 -5.85 -0.04 8.40
C THR A 60 -6.21 -0.16 9.88
N ALA A 61 -7.51 -0.12 10.21
CA ALA A 61 -7.96 -0.30 11.59
C ALA A 61 -7.71 -1.74 12.10
N ARG A 62 -7.85 -2.76 11.25
CA ARG A 62 -7.50 -4.15 11.57
C ARG A 62 -6.00 -4.30 11.80
N GLN A 63 -5.17 -3.70 10.94
CA GLN A 63 -3.71 -3.65 11.10
C GLN A 63 -3.30 -3.00 12.43
N ALA A 64 -3.92 -1.86 12.78
CA ALA A 64 -3.67 -1.18 14.05
C ALA A 64 -4.04 -2.03 15.27
N ARG A 65 -5.19 -2.71 15.24
CA ARG A 65 -5.61 -3.64 16.31
C ARG A 65 -4.68 -4.85 16.41
N GLY A 66 -4.30 -5.44 15.27
CA GLY A 66 -3.35 -6.55 15.23
C GLY A 66 -2.01 -6.17 15.82
N LEU A 67 -1.46 -5.02 15.42
CA LEU A 67 -0.21 -4.49 15.95
C LEU A 67 -0.32 -4.23 17.46
N ARG A 68 -1.43 -3.65 17.92
CA ARG A 68 -1.66 -3.41 19.33
C ARG A 68 -1.64 -4.72 20.14
N ASN A 69 -2.36 -5.74 19.67
CA ASN A 69 -2.38 -7.04 20.32
C ASN A 69 -0.98 -7.66 20.37
N TRP A 70 -0.24 -7.60 19.26
CA TRP A 70 1.14 -8.11 19.20
C TRP A 70 2.07 -7.39 20.20
N ILE A 71 1.97 -6.06 20.28
CA ILE A 71 2.71 -5.23 21.24
C ILE A 71 2.40 -5.65 22.69
N ASP A 72 1.12 -5.89 23.00
CA ASP A 72 0.68 -6.32 24.33
C ASP A 72 1.22 -7.71 24.68
N GLU A 73 1.26 -8.64 23.72
CA GLU A 73 1.87 -9.96 23.88
C GLU A 73 3.39 -9.89 24.13
N GLN A 74 4.07 -8.85 23.63
CA GLN A 74 5.48 -8.59 23.95
C GLN A 74 5.68 -7.91 25.32
N GLY A 75 4.60 -7.60 26.05
CA GLY A 75 4.66 -6.89 27.33
C GLY A 75 5.06 -5.42 27.21
N LEU A 76 4.81 -4.79 26.06
CA LEU A 76 5.12 -3.39 25.80
C LEU A 76 3.87 -2.51 26.00
N GLU A 77 3.99 -1.41 26.74
CA GLU A 77 2.87 -0.47 26.95
C GLU A 77 2.85 0.65 25.90
N LEU A 78 2.69 0.28 24.62
CA LEU A 78 2.71 1.22 23.49
C LEU A 78 1.34 1.33 22.81
N PRO A 79 0.50 2.33 23.14
CA PRO A 79 -0.75 2.55 22.41
C PRO A 79 -0.49 2.84 20.92
N VAL A 80 -1.40 2.37 20.07
CA VAL A 80 -1.31 2.51 18.61
C VAL A 80 -2.38 3.49 18.14
N TYR A 81 -1.95 4.58 17.51
CA TYR A 81 -2.80 5.60 16.89
C TYR A 81 -2.78 5.44 15.37
N VAL A 82 -3.85 5.86 14.70
CA VAL A 82 -3.96 5.88 13.24
C VAL A 82 -4.20 7.31 12.77
N GLY A 83 -3.34 7.79 11.87
CA GLY A 83 -3.47 9.09 11.23
C GLY A 83 -3.50 8.96 9.71
N MET A 84 -4.60 9.34 9.08
CA MET A 84 -4.76 9.32 7.63
C MET A 84 -4.49 10.69 7.01
N ARG A 85 -3.96 10.71 5.79
CA ARG A 85 -3.70 11.96 5.06
C ARG A 85 -4.98 12.59 4.50
N PHE A 86 -5.86 11.79 3.91
CA PHE A 86 -6.98 12.32 3.12
C PHE A 86 -8.38 11.90 3.61
N ALA A 87 -8.46 10.97 4.56
CA ALA A 87 -9.72 10.54 5.19
C ALA A 87 -9.63 10.55 6.72
N LYS A 88 -10.72 10.18 7.39
CA LYS A 88 -10.78 10.10 8.86
C LYS A 88 -10.28 8.73 9.35
N PRO A 89 -9.64 8.64 10.53
CA PRO A 89 -9.19 9.75 11.37
C PRO A 89 -8.01 10.49 10.72
N TYR A 90 -8.09 11.81 10.62
CA TYR A 90 -7.03 12.62 10.00
C TYR A 90 -5.77 12.64 10.88
N MET A 91 -4.61 12.85 10.25
CA MET A 91 -3.33 13.04 10.94
C MET A 91 -3.43 14.05 12.10
N PHE A 92 -4.09 15.18 11.86
CA PHE A 92 -4.38 16.21 12.87
C PHE A 92 -5.15 15.66 14.08
N THR A 93 -6.16 14.81 13.85
CA THR A 93 -6.94 14.20 14.93
C THR A 93 -6.09 13.24 15.76
N ALA A 94 -5.27 12.43 15.10
CA ALA A 94 -4.40 11.47 15.77
C ALA A 94 -3.35 12.15 16.65
N ILE A 95 -2.62 13.12 16.10
CA ILE A 95 -1.56 13.85 16.81
C ILE A 95 -2.13 14.62 18.01
N ASN A 96 -3.28 15.28 17.87
CA ASN A 96 -3.92 15.97 18.99
C ASN A 96 -4.35 15.00 20.10
N ALA A 97 -4.87 13.82 19.77
CA ALA A 97 -5.20 12.81 20.77
C ALA A 97 -3.95 12.34 21.53
N MET A 98 -2.84 12.11 20.82
CA MET A 98 -1.56 11.74 21.43
C MET A 98 -1.07 12.82 22.42
N VAL A 99 -1.13 14.09 22.03
CA VAL A 99 -0.74 15.21 22.91
C VAL A 99 -1.65 15.32 24.14
N GLN A 100 -2.97 15.21 23.95
CA GLN A 100 -3.95 15.25 25.03
C GLN A 100 -3.78 14.12 26.04
N GLU A 101 -3.36 12.94 25.58
CA GLU A 101 -3.04 11.79 26.41
C GLU A 101 -1.61 11.84 26.98
N GLY A 102 -0.89 12.93 26.77
CA GLY A 102 0.42 13.19 27.37
C GLY A 102 1.58 12.43 26.71
N ARG A 103 1.39 11.86 25.51
CA ARG A 103 2.47 11.20 24.75
C ARG A 103 3.56 12.19 24.39
N LYS A 104 4.80 11.75 24.50
CA LYS A 104 6.01 12.57 24.33
C LYS A 104 6.87 12.12 23.17
N ARG A 105 6.93 10.81 22.89
CA ARG A 105 7.77 10.28 21.81
C ARG A 105 7.18 9.04 21.17
N ALA A 106 6.90 9.12 19.88
CA ALA A 106 6.23 8.06 19.14
C ALA A 106 7.11 7.46 18.04
N VAL A 107 6.93 6.16 17.81
CA VAL A 107 7.40 5.49 16.59
C VAL A 107 6.38 5.76 15.48
N GLY A 108 6.80 6.43 14.40
CA GLY A 108 5.98 6.67 13.22
C GLY A 108 6.19 5.59 12.16
N ILE A 109 5.13 4.88 11.76
CA ILE A 109 5.18 3.90 10.67
C ILE A 109 4.29 4.39 9.52
N ILE A 110 4.90 4.61 8.36
CA ILE A 110 4.21 4.93 7.13
C ILE A 110 3.83 3.62 6.44
N LEU A 111 2.53 3.39 6.24
CA LEU A 111 1.97 2.18 5.60
C LEU A 111 2.10 2.19 4.06
N ALA A 112 3.06 2.96 3.55
CA ALA A 112 3.51 2.96 2.16
C ALA A 112 5.00 2.53 2.17
N PRO A 113 5.31 1.26 1.85
CA PRO A 113 6.67 0.72 2.02
C PRO A 113 7.67 1.26 1.00
N TYR A 114 7.19 1.74 -0.15
CA TYR A 114 7.99 2.24 -1.26
C TYR A 114 8.10 3.76 -1.22
N ARG A 115 9.30 4.27 -1.49
CA ARG A 115 9.62 5.70 -1.52
C ARG A 115 9.54 6.25 -2.95
N SER A 116 8.71 7.27 -3.10
CA SER A 116 8.38 8.01 -4.32
C SER A 116 7.84 9.40 -3.95
N ASP A 117 7.82 10.35 -4.90
CA ASP A 117 7.39 11.75 -4.68
C ASP A 117 6.10 11.93 -3.82
N PRO A 118 4.98 11.18 -4.02
CA PRO A 118 3.77 11.36 -3.22
C PRO A 118 3.72 10.56 -1.90
N SER A 119 4.76 9.78 -1.58
CA SER A 119 4.75 8.80 -0.48
C SER A 119 5.54 9.31 0.74
N PHE A 120 6.61 8.60 1.15
CA PHE A 120 7.32 8.71 2.42
C PHE A 120 7.51 10.15 2.91
N GLU A 121 8.15 11.01 2.11
CA GLU A 121 8.39 12.41 2.46
C GLU A 121 7.10 13.20 2.66
N LYS A 122 6.08 12.97 1.83
CA LYS A 122 4.80 13.66 1.97
C LYS A 122 4.05 13.28 3.24
N TYR A 123 4.22 12.07 3.74
CA TYR A 123 3.71 11.72 5.07
C TYR A 123 4.47 12.47 6.17
N GLN A 124 5.80 12.54 6.07
CA GLN A 124 6.63 13.29 7.03
C GLN A 124 6.29 14.79 7.03
N GLU A 125 6.16 15.40 5.85
CA GLU A 125 5.71 16.78 5.70
C GLU A 125 4.32 16.99 6.30
N THR A 126 3.36 16.08 6.05
CA THR A 126 2.01 16.18 6.63
C THR A 126 2.07 16.15 8.17
N VAL A 127 2.91 15.30 8.75
CA VAL A 127 3.11 15.26 10.21
C VAL A 127 3.72 16.57 10.70
N GLN A 128 4.77 17.07 10.03
CA GLN A 128 5.44 18.31 10.43
C GLN A 128 4.49 19.52 10.34
N GLU A 129 3.70 19.62 9.28
CA GLU A 129 2.68 20.67 9.13
C GLU A 129 1.67 20.65 10.29
N VAL A 130 1.26 19.46 10.74
CA VAL A 130 0.37 19.33 11.91
C VAL A 130 1.09 19.76 13.19
N LEU A 131 2.33 19.31 13.40
CA LEU A 131 3.11 19.67 14.60
C LEU A 131 3.35 21.19 14.70
N ASP A 132 3.68 21.83 13.58
CA ASP A 132 3.95 23.26 13.50
C ASP A 132 2.67 24.09 13.68
N SER A 133 1.59 23.71 13.00
CA SER A 133 0.32 24.47 13.05
C SER A 133 -0.42 24.37 14.38
N THR A 134 -0.11 23.37 15.20
CA THR A 134 -0.73 23.16 16.52
C THR A 134 0.18 23.51 17.70
N GLY A 135 1.47 23.74 17.45
CA GLY A 135 2.49 23.83 18.50
C GLY A 135 2.80 22.49 19.19
N ALA A 136 2.28 21.38 18.66
CA ALA A 136 2.50 20.04 19.24
C ALA A 136 3.96 19.58 19.16
N GLY A 137 4.79 20.16 18.28
CA GLY A 137 6.21 19.83 18.17
C GLY A 137 7.03 20.10 19.44
N GLU A 138 6.56 20.97 20.35
CA GLU A 138 7.19 21.18 21.66
C GLU A 138 6.84 20.07 22.67
N LEU A 139 5.79 19.30 22.40
CA LEU A 139 5.20 18.33 23.34
C LEU A 139 5.39 16.88 22.89
N LEU A 140 5.47 16.64 21.59
CA LEU A 140 5.49 15.33 20.96
C LEU A 140 6.54 15.27 19.86
N GLN A 141 7.46 14.31 19.97
CA GLN A 141 8.39 13.92 18.91
C GLN A 141 7.89 12.66 18.21
N ILE A 142 7.95 12.63 16.88
CA ILE A 142 7.60 11.45 16.07
C ILE A 142 8.82 11.04 15.25
N ASP A 143 9.36 9.86 15.54
CA ASP A 143 10.52 9.32 14.81
C ASP A 143 10.07 8.25 13.83
N PHE A 144 10.34 8.48 12.55
CA PHE A 144 9.92 7.59 11.48
C PHE A 144 10.80 6.34 11.38
N VAL A 145 10.15 5.20 11.14
CA VAL A 145 10.79 4.00 10.59
C VAL A 145 11.16 4.26 9.13
N GLN A 146 12.30 3.74 8.68
CA GLN A 146 12.71 3.84 7.27
C GLN A 146 11.76 3.03 6.35
N PRO A 147 11.78 3.27 5.02
CA PRO A 147 11.06 2.40 4.08
C PRO A 147 11.41 0.93 4.32
N TRP A 148 10.38 0.08 4.35
CA TRP A 148 10.47 -1.31 4.82
C TRP A 148 10.08 -2.33 3.75
N PHE A 149 10.13 -1.93 2.47
CA PHE A 149 9.81 -2.74 1.29
C PHE A 149 10.55 -4.09 1.21
N ASP A 150 11.71 -4.21 1.84
CA ASP A 150 12.56 -5.40 1.86
C ASP A 150 12.42 -6.24 3.14
N HIS A 151 11.48 -5.90 4.02
CA HIS A 151 11.29 -6.62 5.28
C HIS A 151 10.95 -8.10 5.04
N PRO A 152 11.68 -9.06 5.64
CA PRO A 152 11.52 -10.49 5.33
C PRO A 152 10.12 -11.02 5.63
N LEU A 153 9.50 -10.59 6.73
CA LEU A 153 8.12 -10.98 7.08
C LEU A 153 7.04 -10.35 6.18
N PHE A 154 7.35 -9.23 5.51
CA PHE A 154 6.44 -8.68 4.49
C PHE A 154 6.49 -9.54 3.23
N ALA A 155 7.71 -9.90 2.79
CA ALA A 155 7.88 -10.80 1.65
C ALA A 155 7.28 -12.21 1.91
N GLU A 156 7.42 -12.74 3.13
CA GLU A 156 6.81 -14.01 3.54
C GLU A 156 5.28 -13.95 3.47
N ALA A 157 4.67 -12.91 4.06
CA ALA A 157 3.22 -12.72 4.02
C ALA A 157 2.69 -12.59 2.57
N GLN A 158 3.38 -11.82 1.73
CA GLN A 158 2.98 -11.68 0.33
C GLN A 158 3.17 -12.99 -0.45
N ALA A 159 4.20 -13.79 -0.12
CA ALA A 159 4.37 -15.11 -0.70
C ALA A 159 3.25 -16.07 -0.28
N ASP A 160 2.76 -16.00 0.96
CA ASP A 160 1.59 -16.76 1.41
C ASP A 160 0.34 -16.44 0.59
N GLU A 161 0.07 -15.16 0.32
CA GLU A 161 -1.04 -14.74 -0.55
C GLU A 161 -0.90 -15.28 -1.98
N VAL A 162 0.33 -15.31 -2.53
CA VAL A 162 0.59 -15.88 -3.86
C VAL A 162 0.42 -17.40 -3.85
N ARG A 163 0.81 -18.11 -2.79
CA ARG A 163 0.59 -19.55 -2.66
C ARG A 163 -0.89 -19.88 -2.65
N GLN A 164 -1.69 -19.15 -1.86
CA GLN A 164 -3.15 -19.30 -1.83
C GLN A 164 -3.79 -19.05 -3.20
N ALA A 165 -3.28 -18.08 -3.97
CA ALA A 165 -3.73 -17.86 -5.35
C ALA A 165 -3.36 -19.02 -6.28
N LEU A 166 -2.13 -19.53 -6.20
CA LEU A 166 -1.68 -20.67 -7.01
C LEU A 166 -2.47 -21.94 -6.72
N GLU A 167 -2.92 -22.16 -5.49
CA GLU A 167 -3.74 -23.32 -5.11
C GLU A 167 -5.07 -23.38 -5.84
N GLN A 168 -5.62 -22.22 -6.24
CA GLN A 168 -6.84 -22.11 -7.04
C GLN A 168 -6.64 -22.50 -8.52
N VAL A 169 -5.40 -22.54 -9.01
CA VAL A 169 -5.08 -23.12 -10.32
C VAL A 169 -5.09 -24.65 -10.22
N PRO A 170 -5.77 -25.37 -11.13
CA PRO A 170 -5.71 -26.82 -11.18
C PRO A 170 -4.27 -27.33 -11.22
N GLU A 171 -3.96 -28.33 -10.39
CA GLU A 171 -2.60 -28.85 -10.18
C GLU A 171 -1.80 -29.10 -11.46
N PRO A 172 -2.35 -29.71 -12.55
CA PRO A 172 -1.59 -29.94 -13.78
C PRO A 172 -1.10 -28.68 -14.50
N ARG A 173 -1.69 -27.51 -14.19
CA ARG A 173 -1.35 -26.21 -14.80
C ARG A 173 -0.66 -25.25 -13.83
N ARG A 174 -0.69 -25.54 -12.52
CA ARG A 174 -0.21 -24.65 -11.46
C ARG A 174 1.24 -24.23 -11.63
N ASP A 175 2.13 -25.15 -11.98
CA ASP A 175 3.56 -24.83 -12.17
C ASP A 175 3.84 -23.95 -13.39
N ARG A 176 2.93 -23.94 -14.37
CA ARG A 176 3.04 -23.13 -15.58
C ARG A 176 2.40 -21.74 -15.44
N ALA A 177 1.54 -21.55 -14.44
CA ALA A 177 0.86 -20.27 -14.22
C ALA A 177 1.87 -19.12 -14.09
N LYS A 178 1.67 -18.04 -14.86
CA LYS A 178 2.57 -16.88 -14.88
C LYS A 178 2.31 -16.00 -13.68
N LEU A 179 3.37 -15.64 -12.96
CA LEU A 179 3.29 -14.68 -11.86
C LEU A 179 3.61 -13.28 -12.38
N LEU A 180 2.62 -12.38 -12.31
CA LEU A 180 2.81 -10.97 -12.59
C LEU A 180 2.67 -10.19 -11.28
N PHE A 181 3.75 -9.56 -10.85
CA PHE A 181 3.68 -8.56 -9.80
C PHE A 181 3.16 -7.25 -10.39
N THR A 182 2.17 -6.63 -9.75
CA THR A 182 1.57 -5.38 -10.21
C THR A 182 1.85 -4.24 -9.23
N ALA A 183 2.19 -3.07 -9.75
CA ALA A 183 2.37 -1.85 -8.96
C ALA A 183 1.83 -0.62 -9.69
N HIS A 184 1.48 0.43 -8.94
CA HIS A 184 1.01 1.68 -9.55
C HIS A 184 2.13 2.28 -10.41
N SER A 185 1.81 2.57 -11.67
CA SER A 185 2.72 3.19 -12.63
C SER A 185 2.98 4.64 -12.24
N ILE A 186 4.17 5.18 -12.51
CA ILE A 186 4.46 6.61 -12.35
C ILE A 186 5.09 7.14 -13.64
N PRO A 187 5.08 8.46 -13.89
CA PRO A 187 5.82 9.02 -15.01
C PRO A 187 7.29 8.60 -14.98
N VAL A 188 7.87 8.24 -16.12
CA VAL A 188 9.26 7.76 -16.21
C VAL A 188 10.23 8.77 -15.60
N ALA A 189 10.05 10.06 -15.90
CA ALA A 189 10.87 11.13 -15.36
C ALA A 189 10.79 11.26 -13.82
N THR A 190 9.68 10.83 -13.19
CA THR A 190 9.57 10.74 -11.73
C THR A 190 10.30 9.51 -11.21
N ALA A 191 10.14 8.37 -11.88
CA ALA A 191 10.80 7.11 -11.53
C ALA A 191 12.34 7.23 -11.54
N GLU A 192 12.90 7.98 -12.50
CA GLU A 192 14.34 8.21 -12.61
C GLU A 192 14.94 9.03 -11.44
N ARG A 193 14.11 9.68 -10.63
CA ARG A 193 14.55 10.56 -9.53
C ARG A 193 14.30 9.97 -8.14
N CYS A 194 13.73 8.77 -8.05
CA CYS A 194 13.38 8.15 -6.78
C CYS A 194 13.69 6.64 -6.81
N PRO A 195 13.83 5.97 -5.65
CA PRO A 195 14.20 4.56 -5.61
C PRO A 195 13.03 3.60 -5.90
N TYR A 196 11.84 4.12 -6.23
CA TYR A 196 10.57 3.38 -6.31
C TYR A 196 10.67 2.06 -7.10
N VAL A 197 11.19 2.12 -8.34
CA VAL A 197 11.30 0.92 -9.21
C VAL A 197 12.24 -0.11 -8.59
N ALA A 198 13.43 0.31 -8.15
CA ALA A 198 14.42 -0.59 -7.55
C ALA A 198 13.91 -1.25 -6.25
N GLN A 199 13.12 -0.51 -5.46
CA GLN A 199 12.50 -1.04 -4.24
C GLN A 199 11.40 -2.07 -4.54
N ILE A 200 10.54 -1.81 -5.53
CA ILE A 200 9.52 -2.77 -5.96
C ILE A 200 10.19 -4.03 -6.51
N GLU A 201 11.19 -3.91 -7.38
CA GLU A 201 11.91 -5.07 -7.91
C GLU A 201 12.59 -5.88 -6.80
N THR A 202 13.11 -5.21 -5.76
CA THR A 202 13.66 -5.89 -4.58
C THR A 202 12.58 -6.66 -3.83
N ALA A 203 11.42 -6.05 -3.57
CA ALA A 203 10.30 -6.74 -2.95
C ALA A 203 9.83 -7.95 -3.79
N CYS A 204 9.73 -7.80 -5.12
CA CYS A 204 9.39 -8.88 -6.04
C CYS A 204 10.38 -10.05 -5.94
N ARG A 205 11.69 -9.76 -5.93
CA ARG A 205 12.73 -10.78 -5.75
C ARG A 205 12.59 -11.50 -4.42
N ASN A 206 12.44 -10.77 -3.32
CA ASN A 206 12.31 -11.36 -1.99
C ASN A 206 11.09 -12.28 -1.90
N VAL A 207 9.94 -11.87 -2.46
CA VAL A 207 8.74 -12.72 -2.52
C VAL A 207 8.99 -13.97 -3.38
N ALA A 208 9.62 -13.81 -4.54
CA ALA A 208 9.93 -14.93 -5.42
C ALA A 208 10.89 -15.95 -4.79
N GLU A 209 11.82 -15.51 -3.94
CA GLU A 209 12.69 -16.40 -3.17
C GLU A 209 11.89 -17.30 -2.22
N TYR A 210 10.91 -16.76 -1.49
CA TYR A 210 9.99 -17.55 -0.68
C TYR A 210 9.13 -18.54 -1.52
N LEU A 211 8.94 -18.25 -2.81
CA LEU A 211 8.24 -19.12 -3.76
C LEU A 211 9.18 -20.10 -4.49
N GLY A 212 10.40 -20.31 -3.99
CA GLY A 212 11.36 -21.24 -4.58
C GLY A 212 12.04 -20.72 -5.85
N GLY A 213 12.16 -19.39 -6.00
CA GLY A 213 12.77 -18.76 -7.18
C GLY A 213 11.88 -18.77 -8.41
N ARG A 214 10.55 -18.85 -8.23
CA ARG A 214 9.58 -18.88 -9.33
C ARG A 214 9.81 -17.70 -10.31
N PRO A 215 9.80 -17.92 -11.63
CA PRO A 215 9.87 -16.83 -12.61
C PRO A 215 8.69 -15.87 -12.47
N TRP A 216 8.97 -14.58 -12.62
CA TRP A 216 7.98 -13.52 -12.49
C TRP A 216 8.22 -12.40 -13.51
N SER A 217 7.24 -11.53 -13.68
CA SER A 217 7.40 -10.25 -14.38
C SER A 217 6.77 -9.15 -13.55
N LEU A 218 7.38 -7.96 -13.57
CA LEU A 218 6.80 -6.75 -13.00
C LEU A 218 6.04 -6.01 -14.09
N VAL A 219 4.78 -5.69 -13.81
CA VAL A 219 3.89 -4.92 -14.68
C VAL A 219 3.30 -3.75 -13.91
N TRP A 220 2.79 -2.76 -14.63
CA TRP A 220 2.30 -1.53 -14.02
C TRP A 220 0.80 -1.35 -14.28
N GLN A 221 0.13 -0.67 -13.37
CA GLN A 221 -1.31 -0.36 -13.45
C GLN A 221 -1.57 1.12 -13.14
N SER A 222 -2.82 1.55 -13.16
CA SER A 222 -3.24 2.89 -12.75
C SER A 222 -2.58 4.06 -13.52
N ARG A 223 -2.15 3.82 -14.76
CA ARG A 223 -1.59 4.89 -15.62
C ARG A 223 -2.63 5.99 -15.77
N SER A 224 -2.32 7.18 -15.29
CA SER A 224 -3.32 8.25 -15.18
C SER A 224 -2.71 9.62 -15.49
N GLY A 225 -3.03 10.20 -16.64
CA GLY A 225 -2.48 11.50 -17.03
C GLY A 225 -2.53 11.76 -18.53
N ASN A 226 -1.79 12.76 -18.98
CA ASN A 226 -1.67 13.07 -20.40
C ASN A 226 -1.12 11.85 -21.16
N PRO A 227 -1.80 11.33 -22.20
CA PRO A 227 -1.34 10.18 -22.96
C PRO A 227 0.06 10.35 -23.58
N ARG A 228 0.51 11.60 -23.77
CA ARG A 228 1.85 11.93 -24.28
C ARG A 228 2.96 11.87 -23.23
N THR A 229 2.63 11.86 -21.94
CA THR A 229 3.62 11.63 -20.89
C THR A 229 4.01 10.15 -20.91
N PRO A 230 5.30 9.80 -20.95
CA PRO A 230 5.75 8.42 -20.77
C PRO A 230 5.58 7.97 -19.32
N TRP A 231 5.02 6.78 -19.14
CA TRP A 231 4.82 6.12 -17.84
C TRP A 231 5.60 4.82 -17.82
N LEU A 232 5.78 4.24 -16.63
CA LEU A 232 6.39 2.92 -16.50
C LEU A 232 5.51 1.86 -17.19
N GLU A 233 6.18 0.97 -17.90
CA GLU A 233 5.62 -0.06 -18.78
C GLU A 233 6.35 -1.40 -18.48
N PRO A 234 5.78 -2.56 -18.83
CA PRO A 234 4.51 -2.73 -19.53
C PRO A 234 3.29 -2.54 -18.63
N ASP A 235 2.22 -1.97 -19.19
CA ASP A 235 0.88 -2.03 -18.61
C ASP A 235 0.40 -3.49 -18.42
N VAL A 236 -0.34 -3.74 -17.33
CA VAL A 236 -0.87 -5.07 -17.00
C VAL A 236 -1.71 -5.67 -18.12
N ASN A 237 -2.60 -4.91 -18.76
CA ASN A 237 -3.45 -5.40 -19.84
C ASN A 237 -2.66 -5.69 -21.10
N ALA A 238 -1.66 -4.85 -21.41
CA ALA A 238 -0.74 -5.09 -22.52
C ALA A 238 0.05 -6.39 -22.31
N LYS A 239 0.56 -6.63 -21.09
CA LYS A 239 1.28 -7.89 -20.79
C LYS A 239 0.36 -9.10 -20.83
N LEU A 240 -0.90 -8.99 -20.40
CA LEU A 240 -1.88 -10.06 -20.53
C LEU A 240 -2.11 -10.46 -21.99
N GLY A 241 -2.24 -9.47 -22.89
CA GLY A 241 -2.31 -9.72 -24.34
C GLY A 241 -1.09 -10.49 -24.87
N GLN A 242 0.13 -10.06 -24.50
CA GLN A 242 1.36 -10.75 -24.89
C GLN A 242 1.41 -12.20 -24.38
N LEU A 243 1.05 -12.44 -23.12
CA LEU A 243 1.03 -13.80 -22.56
C LEU A 243 0.04 -14.70 -23.32
N LYS A 244 -1.10 -14.15 -23.75
CA LYS A 244 -2.04 -14.90 -24.58
C LYS A 244 -1.43 -15.27 -25.93
N ASP A 245 -0.75 -14.34 -26.60
CA ASP A 245 -0.06 -14.59 -27.87
C ASP A 245 1.07 -15.62 -27.73
N GLU A 246 1.73 -15.66 -26.57
CA GLU A 246 2.73 -16.67 -26.19
C GLU A 246 2.11 -18.05 -25.88
N GLY A 247 0.78 -18.18 -25.87
CA GLY A 247 0.06 -19.43 -25.66
C GLY A 247 -0.21 -19.79 -24.20
N GLU A 248 -0.06 -18.82 -23.28
CA GLU A 248 -0.28 -19.04 -21.85
C GLU A 248 -1.78 -19.12 -21.53
N SER A 249 -2.11 -19.86 -20.45
CA SER A 249 -3.50 -20.11 -20.05
C SER A 249 -3.87 -19.62 -18.67
N ASP A 250 -2.90 -19.45 -17.77
CA ASP A 250 -3.13 -19.18 -16.35
C ASP A 250 -2.18 -18.08 -15.86
N VAL A 251 -2.73 -17.07 -15.18
CA VAL A 251 -1.99 -15.91 -14.67
C VAL A 251 -2.38 -15.60 -13.23
N ILE A 252 -1.37 -15.37 -12.40
CA ILE A 252 -1.51 -14.86 -11.04
C ILE A 252 -1.12 -13.39 -11.04
N LEU A 253 -2.04 -12.50 -10.67
CA LEU A 253 -1.74 -11.08 -10.45
C LEU A 253 -1.49 -10.84 -8.96
N CYS A 254 -0.30 -10.35 -8.61
CA CYS A 254 0.09 -10.09 -7.23
C CYS A 254 0.30 -8.58 -7.02
N PRO A 255 -0.60 -7.87 -6.31
CA PRO A 255 -0.55 -6.42 -6.13
C PRO A 255 0.55 -5.96 -5.15
N ILE A 256 1.82 -6.21 -5.49
CA ILE A 256 2.98 -5.91 -4.65
C ILE A 256 3.12 -4.42 -4.31
N GLY A 257 2.63 -3.52 -5.18
CA GLY A 257 2.74 -2.07 -4.98
C GLY A 257 1.95 -1.53 -3.79
N PHE A 258 1.06 -2.32 -3.20
CA PHE A 258 0.18 -1.91 -2.11
C PHE A 258 0.04 -3.01 -1.06
N ILE A 259 -0.18 -2.61 0.19
CA ILE A 259 -0.33 -3.55 1.32
C ILE A 259 -1.77 -3.85 1.69
N SER A 260 -2.72 -3.08 1.17
CA SER A 260 -4.15 -3.21 1.51
C SER A 260 -4.97 -3.08 0.24
N ASP A 261 -6.05 -3.86 0.15
CA ASP A 261 -7.03 -3.67 -0.92
C ASP A 261 -7.64 -2.27 -0.81
N HIS A 262 -7.82 -1.63 -1.96
CA HIS A 262 -8.40 -0.30 -2.12
C HIS A 262 -8.86 -0.14 -3.57
N VAL A 263 -9.43 1.02 -3.90
CA VAL A 263 -10.10 1.24 -5.18
C VAL A 263 -9.23 0.94 -6.41
N GLU A 264 -7.94 1.28 -6.40
CA GLU A 264 -7.09 1.08 -7.59
C GLU A 264 -6.77 -0.41 -7.79
N VAL A 265 -6.46 -1.14 -6.72
CA VAL A 265 -6.27 -2.60 -6.81
C VAL A 265 -7.56 -3.30 -7.27
N MET A 266 -8.69 -2.98 -6.65
CA MET A 266 -9.97 -3.63 -6.96
C MET A 266 -10.46 -3.29 -8.37
N TYR A 267 -10.39 -2.02 -8.77
CA TYR A 267 -10.82 -1.61 -10.10
C TYR A 267 -9.86 -2.13 -11.19
N ASP A 268 -8.56 -1.84 -11.08
CA ASP A 268 -7.63 -2.17 -12.16
C ASP A 268 -7.49 -3.68 -12.34
N LEU A 269 -7.54 -4.47 -11.25
CA LEU A 269 -7.31 -5.91 -11.31
C LEU A 269 -8.59 -6.74 -11.35
N ASP A 270 -9.57 -6.47 -10.48
CA ASP A 270 -10.80 -7.28 -10.40
C ASP A 270 -11.86 -6.85 -11.41
N PHE A 271 -11.75 -5.64 -11.97
CA PHE A 271 -12.64 -5.17 -13.03
C PHE A 271 -11.95 -5.15 -14.39
N GLU A 272 -10.94 -4.30 -14.59
CA GLU A 272 -10.32 -4.06 -15.91
C GLU A 272 -9.48 -5.26 -16.38
N ALA A 273 -8.46 -5.67 -15.62
CA ALA A 273 -7.62 -6.82 -15.99
C ALA A 273 -8.42 -8.13 -16.03
N ALA A 274 -9.38 -8.30 -15.13
CA ALA A 274 -10.31 -9.43 -15.15
C ALA A 274 -11.16 -9.44 -16.44
N GLN A 275 -11.61 -8.28 -16.92
CA GLN A 275 -12.30 -8.18 -18.21
C GLN A 275 -11.39 -8.57 -19.37
N THR A 276 -10.18 -8.01 -19.43
CA THR A 276 -9.17 -8.37 -20.44
C THR A 276 -8.91 -9.88 -20.44
N CYS A 277 -8.77 -10.51 -19.27
CA CYS A 277 -8.56 -11.95 -19.16
C CYS A 277 -9.76 -12.75 -19.68
N ARG A 278 -11.00 -12.32 -19.38
CA ARG A 278 -12.21 -12.96 -19.92
C ARG A 278 -12.26 -12.91 -21.44
N GLU A 279 -11.91 -11.77 -22.04
CA GLU A 279 -11.89 -11.56 -23.49
C GLU A 279 -10.80 -12.41 -24.17
N LEU A 280 -9.63 -12.55 -23.53
CA LEU A 280 -8.51 -13.37 -24.01
C LEU A 280 -8.65 -14.87 -23.70
N GLY A 281 -9.61 -15.25 -22.84
CA GLY A 281 -9.74 -16.61 -22.32
C GLY A 281 -8.54 -17.04 -21.46
N LEU A 282 -7.96 -16.11 -20.69
CA LEU A 282 -6.96 -16.38 -19.66
C LEU A 282 -7.64 -16.67 -18.33
N ASN A 283 -7.22 -17.74 -17.66
CA ASN A 283 -7.61 -17.99 -16.27
C ASN A 283 -6.78 -17.08 -15.36
N MET A 284 -7.43 -16.06 -14.79
CA MET A 284 -6.79 -15.08 -13.92
C MET A 284 -7.21 -15.30 -12.47
N ILE A 285 -6.23 -15.33 -11.57
CA ILE A 285 -6.44 -15.30 -10.13
C ILE A 285 -5.61 -14.15 -9.56
N ARG A 286 -6.24 -13.28 -8.77
CA ARG A 286 -5.52 -12.25 -8.02
C ARG A 286 -5.11 -12.80 -6.66
N ALA A 287 -3.82 -12.65 -6.31
CA ALA A 287 -3.36 -12.85 -4.95
C ALA A 287 -3.82 -11.69 -4.06
N GLY A 288 -4.11 -11.96 -2.79
CA GLY A 288 -4.40 -10.90 -1.83
C GLY A 288 -3.25 -9.89 -1.74
N THR A 289 -3.60 -8.65 -1.42
CA THR A 289 -2.64 -7.79 -0.72
C THR A 289 -2.44 -8.35 0.70
N VAL A 290 -1.34 -8.02 1.37
CA VAL A 290 -1.08 -8.55 2.72
C VAL A 290 -2.15 -8.17 3.75
N ASN A 291 -2.97 -7.13 3.51
CA ASN A 291 -4.12 -6.76 4.33
C ASN A 291 -3.76 -6.79 5.83
N ASP A 292 -4.43 -7.61 6.65
CA ASP A 292 -4.11 -7.85 8.05
C ASP A 292 -3.50 -9.24 8.32
N HIS A 293 -2.77 -9.78 7.34
CA HIS A 293 -2.10 -11.08 7.44
C HIS A 293 -1.24 -11.17 8.71
N PRO A 294 -1.36 -12.23 9.53
CA PRO A 294 -0.67 -12.31 10.83
C PRO A 294 0.85 -12.12 10.73
N THR A 295 1.49 -12.68 9.70
CA THR A 295 2.93 -12.50 9.44
C THR A 295 3.28 -11.04 9.13
N PHE A 296 2.40 -10.31 8.44
CA PHE A 296 2.59 -8.89 8.17
C PHE A 296 2.39 -8.04 9.44
N ILE A 297 1.43 -8.38 10.30
CA ILE A 297 1.28 -7.74 11.61
C ILE A 297 2.54 -7.90 12.45
N LYS A 298 3.15 -9.09 12.44
CA LYS A 298 4.45 -9.34 13.09
C LYS A 298 5.56 -8.49 12.47
N ALA A 299 5.55 -8.25 11.16
CA ALA A 299 6.48 -7.33 10.51
C ALA A 299 6.36 -5.91 11.08
N LEU A 300 5.14 -5.38 11.22
CA LEU A 300 4.91 -4.07 11.83
C LEU A 300 5.43 -4.01 13.28
N GLY A 301 5.22 -5.09 14.05
CA GLY A 301 5.76 -5.23 15.40
C GLY A 301 7.29 -5.22 15.45
N ASP A 302 7.94 -5.94 14.54
CA ASP A 302 9.40 -6.00 14.43
C ASP A 302 10.00 -4.64 14.05
N LEU A 303 9.34 -3.86 13.20
CA LEU A 303 9.71 -2.48 12.89
C LEU A 303 9.71 -1.59 14.15
N VAL A 304 8.68 -1.71 15.00
CA VAL A 304 8.59 -0.97 16.28
C VAL A 304 9.76 -1.35 17.19
N VAL A 305 9.97 -2.65 17.40
CA VAL A 305 11.02 -3.15 18.29
C VAL A 305 12.42 -2.76 17.79
N THR A 306 12.65 -2.87 16.49
CA THR A 306 13.92 -2.49 15.87
C THR A 306 14.20 -1.00 16.06
N LYS A 307 13.19 -0.14 15.86
CA LYS A 307 13.32 1.31 16.09
C LYS A 307 13.66 1.63 17.54
N ILE A 308 12.98 0.99 18.50
CA ILE A 308 13.23 1.18 19.94
C ILE A 308 14.64 0.73 20.32
N LYS A 309 15.14 -0.38 19.75
CA LYS A 309 16.48 -0.90 20.04
C LYS A 309 17.59 -0.05 19.43
N ALA A 310 17.40 0.51 18.24
CA ALA A 310 18.40 1.33 17.55
C ALA A 310 18.67 2.68 18.26
N ASP A 311 17.76 3.09 19.15
CA ASP A 311 17.85 4.32 19.94
C ASP A 311 18.52 4.11 21.31
N ARG A 312 18.79 2.86 21.70
CA ARG A 312 19.50 2.50 22.95
C ARG A 312 20.99 2.30 22.71
#